data_AF-X6N1A1-F1
#
_entry.id   AF-X6N1A1-F1
#
_cell.length_a   1.000
_cell.length_b   1.000
_cell.length_c   1.000
_cell.angle_alpha   90.00
_cell.angle_beta   90.00
_cell.angle_gamma   90.00
#
_symmetry.space_group_name_H-M   'P 1'
#
loop_
_entity.id
_entity.type
_entity.pdbx_description
1 polymer ?
#
loop_
_entity_poly.entity_id
_entity_poly.type
_entity_poly.pdbx_seq_one_letter_code
_entity_poly.pdbx_strand_id
1 'polypeptide(L)'
;MSVSNADNPYYDLIRHNLVVFRNGENALDVLPPLMDDIPEARLNLVIHYLKNGDHVKAYQLMTQVHKPRSATEYILKAVVTVLMAQAQTQSQTHFGAHMLATNVQEKTGLGHAAKLFQLVGESESEINTISGRQCMASYHMLTHSYENVIIYLDSIKDFVSSTDGGLVLFLFQKKVNK
;
A
#
# COMPACT_ATOMS: atom_id res chain seq x y z
N MET A 1 30.35 -12.20 -32.45
CA MET A 1 28.93 -11.80 -32.36
C MET A 1 28.78 -10.97 -31.10
N SER A 2 28.65 -9.66 -31.21
CA SER A 2 28.29 -8.82 -30.07
C SER A 2 26.80 -9.02 -29.83
N VAL A 3 26.45 -9.75 -28.78
CA VAL A 3 25.07 -9.79 -28.31
C VAL A 3 24.73 -8.35 -27.92
N SER A 4 23.74 -7.76 -28.59
CA SER A 4 23.29 -6.42 -28.22
C SER A 4 22.77 -6.51 -26.78
N ASN A 5 23.14 -5.57 -25.91
CA ASN A 5 22.71 -5.62 -24.51
C ASN A 5 21.17 -5.64 -24.38
N ALA A 6 20.44 -5.20 -25.42
CA ALA A 6 18.98 -5.21 -25.47
C ALA A 6 18.36 -6.61 -25.62
N ASP A 7 19.09 -7.60 -26.15
CA ASP A 7 18.58 -8.98 -26.32
C ASP A 7 18.85 -9.87 -25.10
N ASN A 8 19.45 -9.32 -24.04
CA ASN A 8 19.79 -10.05 -22.84
C ASN A 8 18.66 -9.89 -21.79
N PRO A 9 17.97 -10.96 -21.36
CA PRO A 9 16.88 -10.86 -20.38
C PRO A 9 17.33 -10.30 -19.02
N TYR A 10 18.63 -10.36 -18.70
CA TYR A 10 19.17 -9.74 -17.49
C TYR A 10 19.28 -8.22 -17.58
N TYR A 11 19.26 -7.63 -18.78
CA TYR A 11 19.36 -6.18 -18.98
C TYR A 11 18.13 -5.46 -18.40
N ASP A 12 16.94 -5.97 -18.68
CA ASP A 12 15.70 -5.38 -18.16
C ASP A 12 15.56 -5.57 -16.64
N LEU A 13 16.03 -6.70 -16.11
CA LEU A 13 16.12 -6.90 -14.66
C LEU A 13 17.06 -5.87 -14.00
N ILE A 14 18.22 -5.58 -14.60
CA ILE A 14 19.14 -4.56 -14.10
C ILE A 14 18.48 -3.18 -14.14
N ARG A 15 17.82 -2.83 -15.25
CA ARG A 15 17.10 -1.54 -15.39
C ARG A 15 16.00 -1.40 -14.35
N HIS A 16 15.19 -2.43 -14.15
CA HIS A 16 14.19 -2.49 -13.10
C HIS A 16 14.81 -2.23 -11.72
N ASN A 17 15.89 -2.93 -11.37
CA ASN A 17 16.51 -2.78 -10.05
C ASN A 17 17.14 -1.39 -9.87
N LEU A 18 17.72 -0.80 -10.91
CA LEU A 18 18.26 0.55 -10.86
C LEU A 18 17.18 1.60 -10.51
N VAL A 19 15.95 1.44 -11.01
CA VAL A 19 14.82 2.31 -10.61
C VAL A 19 14.60 2.23 -9.10
N VAL A 20 14.59 1.02 -8.54
CA VAL A 20 14.39 0.80 -7.10
C VAL A 20 15.51 1.44 -6.28
N PHE A 21 16.77 1.19 -6.66
CA PHE A 21 17.95 1.75 -5.98
C PHE A 21 18.05 3.26 -6.06
N ARG A 22 17.57 3.86 -7.15
CA ARG A 22 17.54 5.32 -7.35
C ARG A 22 16.22 5.95 -6.91
N ASN A 23 15.51 5.32 -5.98
CA ASN A 23 14.28 5.81 -5.37
C ASN A 23 13.21 6.23 -6.39
N GLY A 24 13.09 5.49 -7.50
CA GLY A 24 12.08 5.72 -8.53
C GLY A 24 12.49 6.66 -9.66
N GLU A 25 13.77 7.04 -9.77
CA GLU A 25 14.27 7.76 -10.94
C GLU A 25 13.99 6.95 -12.23
N ASN A 26 13.41 7.60 -13.23
CA ASN A 26 12.99 7.00 -14.52
C ASN A 26 11.98 5.85 -14.39
N ALA A 27 11.24 5.76 -13.27
CA ALA A 27 10.26 4.68 -13.06
C ALA A 27 9.19 4.62 -14.15
N LEU A 28 8.73 5.76 -14.66
CA LEU A 28 7.67 5.84 -15.67
C LEU A 28 8.13 5.37 -17.06
N ASP A 29 9.43 5.44 -17.35
CA ASP A 29 9.97 4.98 -18.64
C ASP A 29 10.36 3.50 -18.58
N VAL A 30 10.75 3.02 -17.40
CA VAL A 30 11.34 1.68 -17.23
C VAL A 30 10.31 0.66 -16.73
N LEU A 31 9.44 0.98 -15.76
CA LEU A 31 8.58 -0.02 -15.13
C LEU A 31 7.35 -0.45 -15.94
N PRO A 32 6.61 0.45 -16.64
CA PRO A 32 5.43 0.06 -17.40
C PRO A 32 5.66 -1.05 -18.45
N PRO A 33 6.72 -1.02 -19.28
CA PRO A 33 6.95 -2.08 -20.25
C PRO A 33 7.35 -3.42 -19.63
N LEU A 34 7.82 -3.42 -18.37
CA LEU A 34 8.33 -4.62 -17.69
C LEU A 34 7.28 -5.32 -16.81
N MET A 35 6.03 -4.83 -16.78
CA MET A 35 5.00 -5.37 -15.89
C MET A 35 4.55 -6.80 -16.22
N ASP A 36 4.75 -7.24 -17.47
CA ASP A 36 4.37 -8.59 -17.92
C ASP A 36 5.52 -9.60 -17.72
N ASP A 37 6.76 -9.13 -17.68
CA ASP A 37 7.97 -9.96 -17.55
C ASP A 37 8.50 -10.03 -16.10
N ILE A 38 8.39 -8.91 -15.36
CA ILE A 38 8.89 -8.78 -13.99
C ILE A 38 7.71 -8.55 -13.03
N PRO A 39 7.39 -9.51 -12.14
CA PRO A 39 6.22 -9.42 -11.29
C PRO A 39 6.29 -8.23 -10.31
N GLU A 40 7.50 -7.83 -9.87
CA GLU A 40 7.71 -6.70 -8.97
C GLU A 40 7.55 -5.33 -9.64
N ALA A 41 7.64 -5.24 -10.97
CA ALA A 41 7.61 -3.96 -11.68
C ALA A 41 6.31 -3.20 -11.42
N ARG A 42 5.18 -3.91 -11.37
CA ARG A 42 3.87 -3.34 -11.04
C ARG A 42 3.84 -2.75 -9.63
N LEU A 43 4.35 -3.47 -8.63
CA LEU A 43 4.32 -3.03 -7.24
C LEU A 43 5.23 -1.81 -7.03
N ASN A 44 6.41 -1.84 -7.64
CA ASN A 44 7.34 -0.71 -7.60
C ASN A 44 6.75 0.54 -8.27
N LEU A 45 5.99 0.37 -9.35
CA LEU A 45 5.28 1.46 -10.02
C LEU A 45 4.14 2.02 -9.15
N VAL A 46 3.38 1.16 -8.46
CA VAL A 46 2.37 1.59 -7.48
C VAL A 46 3.01 2.39 -6.35
N ILE A 47 4.13 1.92 -5.79
CA ILE A 47 4.87 2.62 -4.74
C ILE A 47 5.36 3.98 -5.24
N HIS A 48 5.86 4.05 -6.48
CA HIS A 48 6.27 5.31 -7.09
C HIS A 48 5.11 6.30 -7.18
N TYR A 49 3.93 5.87 -7.65
CA TYR A 49 2.74 6.73 -7.68
C TYR A 49 2.30 7.19 -6.29
N LEU A 50 2.33 6.30 -5.29
CA LEU A 50 2.00 6.64 -3.91
C LEU A 50 2.96 7.69 -3.32
N LYS A 51 4.28 7.53 -3.53
CA LYS A 51 5.29 8.50 -3.09
C LYS A 51 5.09 9.89 -3.72
N ASN A 52 4.60 9.94 -4.95
CA ASN A 52 4.34 11.18 -5.69
C ASN A 52 2.90 11.71 -5.49
N GLY A 53 2.09 11.08 -4.64
CA GLY A 53 0.71 11.51 -4.33
C GLY A 53 -0.34 11.19 -5.40
N ASP A 54 0.00 10.43 -6.45
CA ASP A 54 -0.94 10.01 -7.50
C ASP A 54 -1.72 8.75 -7.08
N HIS A 55 -2.61 8.92 -6.12
CA HIS A 55 -3.37 7.81 -5.53
C HIS A 55 -4.32 7.15 -6.54
N VAL A 56 -4.79 7.90 -7.55
CA VAL A 56 -5.73 7.41 -8.56
C VAL A 56 -5.05 6.39 -9.46
N LYS A 57 -3.85 6.70 -9.99
CA LYS A 57 -3.10 5.74 -10.81
C LYS A 57 -2.64 4.53 -10.00
N ALA A 58 -2.18 4.76 -8.76
CA ALA A 58 -1.83 3.67 -7.84
C ALA A 58 -3.01 2.71 -7.63
N TYR A 59 -4.21 3.25 -7.40
CA TYR A 59 -5.43 2.45 -7.25
C TYR A 59 -5.80 1.69 -8.53
N GLN A 60 -5.77 2.36 -9.69
CA GLN A 60 -6.07 1.73 -10.99
C GLN A 60 -5.14 0.55 -11.31
N LEU A 61 -3.85 0.63 -10.95
CA LEU A 61 -2.94 -0.49 -11.12
C LEU A 61 -3.26 -1.67 -10.20
N MET A 62 -3.68 -1.40 -8.96
CA MET A 62 -4.02 -2.44 -7.99
C MET A 62 -5.40 -3.07 -8.23
N THR A 63 -6.33 -2.39 -8.90
CA THR A 63 -7.61 -3.01 -9.29
C THR A 63 -7.43 -4.06 -10.39
N GLN A 64 -6.39 -3.95 -11.21
CA GLN A 64 -5.99 -4.97 -12.18
C GLN A 64 -5.43 -6.25 -11.51
N VAL A 65 -5.00 -6.16 -10.25
CA VAL A 65 -4.58 -7.33 -9.46
C VAL A 65 -5.82 -8.02 -8.91
N HIS A 66 -6.34 -8.98 -9.67
CA HIS A 66 -7.56 -9.71 -9.30
C HIS A 66 -7.38 -10.57 -8.04
N LYS A 67 -6.26 -11.30 -7.94
CA LYS A 67 -5.94 -12.17 -6.80
C LYS A 67 -4.54 -11.86 -6.28
N PRO A 68 -4.42 -11.14 -5.14
CA PRO A 68 -3.13 -10.90 -4.52
C PRO A 68 -2.44 -12.22 -4.14
N ARG A 69 -1.13 -12.32 -4.40
CA ARG A 69 -0.33 -13.55 -4.16
C ARG A 69 0.65 -13.43 -3.01
N SER A 70 0.88 -12.21 -2.52
CA SER A 70 1.82 -11.90 -1.46
C SER A 70 1.19 -10.95 -0.43
N ALA A 71 1.71 -10.94 0.80
CA ALA A 71 1.29 -10.00 1.83
C ALA A 71 1.44 -8.54 1.34
N THR A 72 2.52 -8.23 0.63
CA THR A 72 2.77 -6.91 0.06
C THR A 72 1.69 -6.46 -0.93
N GLU A 73 1.20 -7.36 -1.78
CA GLU A 73 0.08 -7.04 -2.69
C GLU A 73 -1.22 -6.77 -1.94
N TYR A 74 -1.52 -7.57 -0.90
CA TYR A 74 -2.68 -7.35 -0.04
C TYR A 74 -2.60 -6.00 0.67
N ILE A 75 -1.43 -5.68 1.24
CA ILE A 75 -1.15 -4.41 1.93
C ILE A 75 -1.32 -3.24 0.96
N LEU A 76 -0.67 -3.28 -0.19
CA LEU A 76 -0.75 -2.20 -1.18
C LEU A 76 -2.19 -1.99 -1.65
N LYS A 77 -2.94 -3.08 -1.91
CA LYS A 77 -4.34 -3.01 -2.32
C LYS A 77 -5.22 -2.39 -1.23
N ALA A 78 -4.98 -2.74 0.03
CA ALA A 78 -5.69 -2.15 1.16
C ALA A 78 -5.38 -0.65 1.28
N VAL A 79 -4.11 -0.26 1.23
CA VAL A 79 -3.65 1.14 1.35
C VAL A 79 -4.26 2.03 0.26
N VAL A 80 -4.13 1.65 -1.02
CA VAL A 80 -4.70 2.45 -2.12
C VAL A 80 -6.22 2.57 -2.02
N THR A 81 -6.89 1.52 -1.54
CA THR A 81 -8.36 1.53 -1.36
C THR A 81 -8.77 2.51 -0.26
N VAL A 82 -8.04 2.54 0.86
CA VAL A 82 -8.28 3.52 1.93
C VAL A 82 -8.04 4.94 1.42
N LEU A 83 -6.93 5.18 0.73
CA LEU A 83 -6.58 6.52 0.21
C LEU A 83 -7.64 7.03 -0.77
N MET A 84 -8.15 6.17 -1.65
CA MET A 84 -9.23 6.53 -2.57
C MET A 84 -10.54 6.82 -1.84
N ALA A 85 -10.92 5.98 -0.87
CA ALA A 85 -12.12 6.20 -0.08
C ALA A 85 -12.07 7.51 0.72
N GLN A 86 -10.89 7.86 1.26
CA GLN A 86 -10.66 9.14 1.94
C GLN A 86 -10.77 10.33 0.98
N ALA A 87 -10.15 10.27 -0.20
CA ALA A 87 -10.22 11.33 -1.20
C ALA A 87 -11.66 11.61 -1.69
N GLN A 88 -12.45 10.56 -1.86
CA GLN A 88 -13.87 10.67 -2.21
C GLN A 88 -14.69 11.30 -1.08
N THR A 89 -14.40 10.95 0.17
CA THR A 89 -15.08 11.53 1.33
C THR A 89 -14.75 13.01 1.48
N GLN A 90 -13.47 13.42 1.32
CA GLN A 90 -13.05 14.83 1.40
C GLN A 90 -13.72 15.72 0.34
N SER A 91 -14.01 15.16 -0.84
CA SER A 91 -14.67 15.88 -1.93
C SER A 91 -16.16 16.12 -1.67
N GLN A 92 -16.78 15.35 -0.75
CA GLN A 92 -18.18 15.50 -0.36
C GLN A 92 -18.37 16.36 0.90
N THR A 93 -17.30 16.81 1.54
CA THR A 93 -17.33 17.53 2.82
C THR A 93 -17.14 19.04 2.67
N HIS A 94 -18.09 19.71 2.00
CA HIS A 94 -18.53 21.02 2.49
C HIS A 94 -19.71 20.87 3.49
N PHE A 95 -20.42 19.72 3.56
CA PHE A 95 -21.61 19.63 4.43
C PHE A 95 -22.02 18.22 4.96
N GLY A 96 -21.12 17.25 5.11
CA GLY A 96 -21.55 15.86 5.45
C GLY A 96 -20.59 14.96 6.21
N ALA A 97 -19.59 15.51 6.92
CA ALA A 97 -18.48 14.71 7.48
C ALA A 97 -18.81 13.89 8.74
N HIS A 98 -20.05 13.90 9.25
CA HIS A 98 -20.39 13.26 10.53
C HIS A 98 -21.36 12.06 10.40
N MET A 99 -21.83 11.72 9.19
CA MET A 99 -22.89 10.72 9.02
C MET A 99 -22.47 9.60 8.07
N LEU A 100 -21.37 8.91 8.38
CA LEU A 100 -21.03 7.63 7.76
C LEU A 100 -20.35 6.67 8.76
N ALA A 101 -20.42 6.99 10.06
CA ALA A 101 -19.65 6.30 11.10
C ALA A 101 -20.37 5.12 11.76
N THR A 102 -21.60 4.77 11.38
CA THR A 102 -22.37 3.78 12.18
C THR A 102 -23.02 2.63 11.43
N ASN A 103 -23.18 2.66 10.10
CA ASN A 103 -23.82 1.56 9.35
C ASN A 103 -23.16 1.24 8.00
N VAL A 104 -21.87 1.58 7.86
CA VAL A 104 -21.18 1.58 6.54
C VAL A 104 -20.07 0.53 6.46
N GLN A 105 -20.16 -0.50 7.30
CA GLN A 105 -19.22 -1.62 7.26
C GLN A 105 -19.39 -2.52 6.03
N GLU A 106 -20.54 -2.49 5.35
CA GLU A 106 -20.84 -3.45 4.26
C GLU A 106 -20.73 -2.92 2.83
N LYS A 107 -20.64 -1.60 2.58
CA LYS A 107 -20.78 -1.05 1.21
C LYS A 107 -19.73 -0.03 0.77
N THR A 108 -18.62 0.11 1.49
CA THR A 108 -17.55 1.07 1.15
C THR A 108 -16.18 0.42 0.98
N GLY A 109 -15.30 1.09 0.23
CA GLY A 109 -13.90 0.69 0.07
C GLY A 109 -13.17 0.50 1.39
N LEU A 110 -13.59 1.18 2.47
CA LEU A 110 -13.01 1.03 3.81
C LEU A 110 -13.27 -0.36 4.42
N GLY A 111 -14.48 -0.90 4.27
CA GLY A 111 -14.79 -2.25 4.75
C GLY A 111 -14.01 -3.33 3.98
N HIS A 112 -13.81 -3.13 2.68
CA HIS A 112 -12.96 -4.00 1.87
C HIS A 112 -11.49 -3.93 2.31
N ALA A 113 -10.95 -2.73 2.51
CA ALA A 113 -9.58 -2.55 2.96
C ALA A 113 -9.33 -3.15 4.35
N ALA A 114 -10.29 -3.01 5.28
CA ALA A 114 -10.20 -3.61 6.61
C ALA A 114 -10.05 -5.14 6.52
N LYS A 115 -10.85 -5.81 5.68
CA LYS A 115 -10.75 -7.26 5.46
C LYS A 115 -9.38 -7.68 4.90
N LEU A 116 -8.82 -6.89 3.98
CA LEU A 116 -7.48 -7.16 3.42
C LEU A 116 -6.39 -7.05 4.51
N PHE A 117 -6.47 -6.04 5.37
CA PHE A 117 -5.54 -5.90 6.49
C PHE A 117 -5.67 -7.03 7.51
N GLN A 118 -6.90 -7.43 7.84
CA GLN A 118 -7.15 -8.55 8.74
C GLN A 118 -6.54 -9.84 8.20
N LEU A 119 -6.75 -10.14 6.90
CA LEU A 119 -6.20 -11.34 6.27
C LEU A 119 -4.68 -11.44 6.40
N VAL A 120 -3.98 -10.31 6.22
CA VAL A 120 -2.51 -10.25 6.38
C VAL A 120 -2.13 -10.38 7.85
N GLY A 121 -2.81 -9.67 8.74
CA GLY A 121 -2.50 -9.65 10.17
C GLY A 121 -2.73 -10.99 10.89
N GLU A 122 -3.71 -11.77 10.43
CA GLU A 122 -4.03 -13.11 10.95
C GLU A 122 -3.23 -14.23 10.27
N SER A 123 -2.47 -13.92 9.22
CA SER A 123 -1.68 -14.93 8.49
C SER A 123 -0.53 -15.46 9.35
N GLU A 124 -0.36 -16.78 9.39
CA GLU A 124 0.71 -17.44 10.15
C GLU A 124 2.12 -16.94 9.78
N SER A 125 2.33 -16.55 8.53
CA SER A 125 3.62 -16.03 8.05
C SER A 125 3.89 -14.58 8.47
N GLU A 126 2.84 -13.79 8.72
CA GLU A 126 2.94 -12.34 8.92
C GLU A 126 2.62 -11.92 10.37
N ILE A 127 1.93 -12.75 11.16
CA ILE A 127 1.44 -12.42 12.51
C ILE A 127 2.54 -11.95 13.47
N ASN A 128 3.76 -12.48 13.32
CA ASN A 128 4.91 -12.13 14.14
C ASN A 128 5.85 -11.11 13.47
N THR A 129 5.43 -10.51 12.36
CA THR A 129 6.19 -9.47 11.66
C THR A 129 5.71 -8.08 12.05
N ILE A 130 6.55 -7.08 11.80
CA ILE A 130 6.18 -5.67 11.95
C ILE A 130 5.01 -5.34 11.01
N SER A 131 5.09 -5.77 9.74
CA SER A 131 4.08 -5.53 8.71
C SER A 131 2.72 -6.09 9.09
N GLY A 132 2.65 -7.33 9.59
CA GLY A 132 1.40 -7.96 10.04
C GLY A 132 0.77 -7.25 11.24
N ARG A 133 1.58 -6.84 12.22
CA ARG A 133 1.10 -6.05 13.37
C ARG A 133 0.62 -4.65 12.97
N GLN A 134 1.29 -4.00 12.01
CA GLN A 134 0.82 -2.76 11.41
C GLN A 134 -0.51 -2.94 10.66
N CYS A 135 -0.69 -4.08 9.98
CA CYS A 135 -1.95 -4.43 9.34
C CYS A 135 -3.08 -4.59 10.37
N MET A 136 -2.84 -5.30 11.47
CA MET A 136 -3.84 -5.42 12.55
C MET A 136 -4.17 -4.08 13.21
N ALA A 137 -3.16 -3.23 13.44
CA ALA A 137 -3.40 -1.86 13.91
C ALA A 137 -4.29 -1.09 12.92
N SER A 138 -4.05 -1.21 11.61
CA SER A 138 -4.85 -0.56 10.57
C SER A 138 -6.28 -1.10 10.49
N TYR A 139 -6.45 -2.42 10.64
CA TYR A 139 -7.76 -3.05 10.76
C TYR A 139 -8.54 -2.50 11.96
N HIS A 140 -7.93 -2.46 13.14
CA HIS A 140 -8.56 -1.93 14.35
C HIS A 140 -8.86 -0.43 14.26
N MET A 141 -8.03 0.34 13.55
CA MET A 141 -8.35 1.75 13.24
C MET A 141 -9.60 1.90 12.38
N LEU A 142 -9.70 1.13 11.29
CA LEU A 142 -10.84 1.19 10.38
C LEU A 142 -12.14 0.69 11.03
N THR A 143 -12.02 -0.20 12.02
CA THR A 143 -13.15 -0.71 12.83
C THR A 143 -13.39 0.09 14.11
N HIS A 144 -12.70 1.21 14.32
CA HIS A 144 -12.84 2.11 15.47
C HIS A 144 -12.54 1.48 16.84
N SER A 145 -11.74 0.40 16.85
CA SER A 145 -11.33 -0.33 18.05
C SER A 145 -9.96 0.18 18.55
N TYR A 146 -9.90 1.44 18.99
CA TYR A 146 -8.64 2.14 19.27
C TYR A 146 -7.78 1.53 20.39
N GLU A 147 -8.38 0.86 21.36
CA GLU A 147 -7.65 0.17 22.44
C GLU A 147 -6.71 -0.90 21.87
N ASN A 148 -7.21 -1.70 20.92
CA ASN A 148 -6.41 -2.71 20.23
C ASN A 148 -5.33 -2.09 19.34
N VAL A 149 -5.57 -0.92 18.75
CA VAL A 149 -4.55 -0.20 17.96
C VAL A 149 -3.32 0.08 18.80
N ILE A 150 -3.52 0.58 20.03
CA ILE A 150 -2.42 0.89 20.95
C ILE A 150 -1.63 -0.37 21.27
N ILE A 151 -2.30 -1.50 21.55
CA ILE A 151 -1.63 -2.78 21.84
C ILE A 151 -0.71 -3.21 20.68
N TYR A 152 -1.21 -3.17 19.45
CA TYR A 152 -0.42 -3.57 18.29
C TYR A 152 0.74 -2.60 18.02
N LEU A 153 0.51 -1.29 18.11
CA LEU A 153 1.58 -0.30 17.91
C LEU A 153 2.64 -0.34 19.00
N ASP A 154 2.24 -0.51 20.27
CA ASP A 154 3.18 -0.63 21.39
C ASP A 154 4.07 -1.87 21.23
N SER A 155 3.52 -2.97 20.71
CA SER A 155 4.28 -4.21 20.47
C SER A 155 5.37 -4.09 19.39
N ILE A 156 5.31 -3.06 18.54
CA ILE A 156 6.31 -2.83 17.48
C ILE A 156 7.11 -1.54 17.67
N LYS A 157 6.85 -0.75 18.72
CA LYS A 157 7.40 0.60 18.88
C LYS A 157 8.94 0.65 18.87
N ASP A 158 9.57 -0.36 19.46
CA ASP A 158 11.03 -0.44 19.58
C ASP A 158 11.70 -0.88 18.27
N PHE A 159 10.91 -1.36 17.30
CA PHE A 159 11.36 -1.86 16.00
C PHE A 159 11.06 -0.90 14.85
N VAL A 160 10.12 0.04 15.03
CA VAL A 160 9.78 1.03 14.00
C VAL A 160 10.67 2.26 14.18
N SER A 161 11.69 2.40 13.33
CA SER A 161 12.45 3.65 13.25
C SER A 161 11.62 4.75 12.56
N SER A 162 11.92 6.03 12.84
CA SER A 162 11.25 7.17 12.20
C SER A 162 11.40 7.21 10.68
N THR A 163 12.37 6.47 10.13
CA THR A 163 12.69 6.40 8.70
C THR A 163 11.99 5.22 8.01
N ASP A 164 11.66 4.17 8.75
CA ASP A 164 11.06 2.91 8.23
C ASP A 164 9.54 2.96 8.20
N GLY A 165 8.99 4.15 7.90
CA GLY A 165 7.56 4.41 7.71
C GLY A 165 7.01 3.65 6.51
N GLY A 166 6.89 2.33 6.66
CA GLY A 166 6.26 1.42 5.71
C GLY A 166 4.87 1.94 5.36
N LEU A 167 4.43 1.62 4.16
CA LEU A 167 3.19 2.08 3.52
C LEU A 167 1.93 2.03 4.42
N VAL A 168 1.95 1.21 5.47
CA VAL A 168 0.89 1.10 6.47
C VAL A 168 0.87 2.27 7.45
N LEU A 169 2.04 2.80 7.84
CA LEU A 169 2.17 4.00 8.67
C LEU A 169 1.71 5.27 7.94
N PHE A 170 1.67 5.25 6.60
CA PHE A 170 1.15 6.35 5.78
C PHE A 170 -0.32 6.66 6.08
N LEU A 171 -1.11 5.67 6.54
CA LEU A 171 -2.48 5.89 7.01
C LEU A 171 -2.55 6.70 8.31
N PHE A 172 -1.47 6.70 9.10
CA PHE A 172 -1.36 7.39 10.39
C PHE A 172 -0.64 8.74 10.29
N GLN A 173 0.31 8.90 9.35
CA GLN A 173 1.16 10.09 9.28
C GLN A 173 0.49 11.31 8.63
N LYS A 174 -0.54 11.15 7.79
CA LYS A 174 -1.14 12.29 7.06
C LYS A 174 -1.89 13.30 7.95
N LYS A 175 -1.97 13.08 9.27
CA LYS A 175 -2.68 13.97 10.21
C LYS A 175 -1.78 14.89 11.05
N VAL A 176 -0.45 14.80 10.94
CA VAL A 176 0.47 15.55 11.83
C VAL A 176 1.18 16.73 11.15
N ASN A 177 1.09 16.89 9.83
CA ASN A 177 1.57 18.11 9.17
C ASN A 177 0.39 19.07 8.94
N LYS A 178 0.08 19.84 9.99
CA LYS A 178 -0.57 21.15 9.85
C LYS A 178 0.48 22.20 9.50
#